data_AF-A0A261RVR6-F1
#
_entry.id   AF-A0A261RVR6-F1
#
_cell.length_a   1.000
_cell.length_b   1.000
_cell.length_c   1.000
_cell.angle_alpha   90.00
_cell.angle_beta   90.00
_cell.angle_gamma   90.00
#
_symmetry.space_group_name_H-M   'P 1'
#
loop_
_entity.id
_entity.type
_entity.pdbx_description
1 polymer ?
#
loop_
_entity_poly.entity_id
_entity_poly.type
_entity_poly.pdbx_seq_one_letter_code
_entity_poly.pdbx_strand_id
1 'polypeptide(L)'
;MSAPMNTPASSQPLREGYWYDSLDPDTPLERDGDRVRRDRAAPPWIVVDEQIASITIGSRWPGRLWRVRVVELGDMSGLVANPGYWRAREIALLEPLPLATLFGPHGHAVMALLARVATLTLAQAEALDAARHPDAEAAYSRAWDRWINPEPATPPEDWSGTLARAGGPGHARSPVHSGFSLLHGLLWKRAEALSGAAAVTRIEEDGEVEEQLAPPWSGACSALLHAAMAQGAPEVVAAADVAVLMQAGTRVFGG
;
A
#
# COMPACT_ATOMS: atom_id res chain seq x y z
N MET A 1 30.20 55.18 8.29
CA MET A 1 30.53 53.78 7.96
C MET A 1 29.52 52.90 8.67
N SER A 2 28.44 52.51 7.98
CA SER A 2 27.40 51.64 8.54
C SER A 2 27.72 50.20 8.13
N ALA A 3 27.84 49.32 9.11
CA ALA A 3 28.03 47.89 8.89
C ALA A 3 26.78 47.29 8.23
N PRO A 4 26.92 46.34 7.29
CA PRO A 4 25.76 45.67 6.72
C PRO A 4 25.13 44.74 7.76
N MET A 5 23.82 44.94 7.99
CA MET A 5 22.97 43.98 8.70
C MET A 5 22.97 42.67 7.92
N ASN A 6 23.51 41.63 8.56
CA ASN A 6 23.46 40.27 8.06
C ASN A 6 22.01 39.78 8.23
N THR A 7 21.23 39.78 7.16
CA THR A 7 19.90 39.16 7.14
C THR A 7 20.11 37.66 7.37
N PRO A 8 19.47 37.03 8.37
CA PRO A 8 19.60 35.60 8.55
C PRO A 8 19.04 34.90 7.31
N ALA A 9 19.82 33.97 6.76
CA ALA A 9 19.37 33.07 5.71
C ALA A 9 18.06 32.45 6.17
N SER A 10 16.99 32.69 5.44
CA SER A 10 15.69 32.05 5.64
C SER A 10 15.93 30.54 5.66
N SER A 11 15.79 29.94 6.85
CA SER A 11 15.87 28.50 7.01
C SER A 11 14.82 27.88 6.10
N GLN A 12 15.27 27.29 4.98
CA GLN A 12 14.36 26.52 4.14
C GLN A 12 13.70 25.47 5.04
N PRO A 13 12.37 25.28 4.94
CA PRO A 13 11.69 24.27 5.73
C PRO A 13 12.36 22.92 5.49
N LEU A 14 12.70 22.23 6.59
CA LEU A 14 13.24 20.87 6.54
C LEU A 14 12.19 19.97 5.89
N ARG A 15 12.48 19.49 4.67
CA ARG A 15 11.65 18.56 3.92
C ARG A 15 12.03 17.14 4.30
N GLU A 16 11.55 16.70 5.45
CA GLU A 16 11.72 15.33 5.92
C GLU A 16 10.45 14.52 5.70
N GLY A 17 10.64 13.30 5.23
CA GLY A 17 9.55 12.39 4.91
C GLY A 17 10.07 10.97 4.78
N TYR A 18 9.36 10.18 3.98
CA TYR A 18 9.58 8.75 3.87
C TYR A 18 9.79 8.34 2.44
N TRP A 19 10.71 7.41 2.25
CA TRP A 19 11.03 6.87 0.93
C TRP A 19 11.08 5.35 1.00
N TYR A 20 10.31 4.72 0.11
CA TYR A 20 10.42 3.30 -0.16
C TYR A 20 11.39 3.07 -1.33
N ASP A 21 12.54 2.51 -1.00
CA ASP A 21 13.56 2.10 -1.93
C ASP A 21 13.20 0.70 -2.47
N SER A 22 12.64 0.67 -3.67
CA SER A 22 12.20 -0.54 -4.36
C SER A 22 13.35 -1.42 -4.85
N LEU A 23 14.61 -0.96 -4.70
CA LEU A 23 15.83 -1.62 -5.17
C LEU A 23 15.76 -1.96 -6.67
N ASP A 24 15.11 -1.10 -7.46
CA ASP A 24 14.98 -1.30 -8.89
C ASP A 24 16.30 -0.98 -9.62
N PRO A 25 16.99 -1.96 -10.22
CA PRO A 25 18.23 -1.72 -10.98
C PRO A 25 18.00 -0.83 -12.20
N ASP A 26 16.77 -0.75 -12.72
CA ASP A 26 16.42 0.05 -13.89
C ASP A 26 16.19 1.52 -13.53
N THR A 27 16.16 1.85 -12.23
CA THR A 27 16.16 3.24 -11.74
C THR A 27 17.59 3.60 -11.31
N PRO A 28 18.42 4.21 -12.18
CA PRO A 28 19.79 4.53 -11.84
C PRO A 28 19.83 5.53 -10.68
N LEU A 29 20.33 5.08 -9.54
CA LEU A 29 20.55 5.86 -8.34
C LEU A 29 22.02 5.76 -7.99
N GLU A 30 22.69 6.91 -7.91
CA GLU A 30 24.03 7.00 -7.38
C GLU A 30 23.95 7.10 -5.86
N ARG A 31 24.76 6.29 -5.17
CA ARG A 31 24.79 6.23 -3.70
C ARG A 31 26.19 6.58 -3.21
N ASP A 32 26.28 7.56 -2.32
CA ASP A 32 27.51 7.98 -1.68
C ASP A 32 27.26 8.17 -0.18
N GLY A 33 27.69 7.19 0.62
CA GLY A 33 27.40 7.16 2.06
C GLY A 33 25.90 7.19 2.36
N ASP A 34 25.44 8.24 3.02
CA ASP A 34 24.05 8.50 3.37
C ASP A 34 23.28 9.25 2.28
N ARG A 35 23.90 9.53 1.12
CA ARG A 35 23.26 10.27 0.03
C ARG A 35 22.82 9.35 -1.09
N VAL A 36 21.63 9.63 -1.61
CA VAL A 36 21.09 8.98 -2.80
C VAL A 36 20.67 10.05 -3.79
N ARG A 37 21.22 10.03 -5.00
CA ARG A 37 20.92 11.00 -6.05
C ARG A 37 20.58 10.34 -7.37
N ARG A 38 19.77 11.02 -8.16
CA ARG A 38 19.53 10.68 -9.57
C ARG A 38 20.77 11.04 -10.39
N ASP A 39 21.15 10.11 -11.28
CA ASP A 39 22.22 10.30 -12.26
C ASP A 39 21.93 11.47 -13.22
N ARG A 40 20.64 11.65 -13.54
CA ARG A 40 20.12 12.71 -14.41
C ARG A 40 19.12 13.58 -13.66
N ALA A 41 19.17 14.89 -13.94
CA ALA A 41 18.16 15.84 -13.46
C ALA A 41 16.87 15.75 -14.29
N ALA A 42 16.27 14.56 -14.37
CA ALA A 42 15.06 14.28 -15.13
C ALA A 42 14.25 13.12 -14.49
N PRO A 43 12.94 13.03 -14.80
CA PRO A 43 12.12 11.90 -14.40
C PRO A 43 12.70 10.53 -14.81
N PRO A 44 12.36 9.43 -14.11
CA PRO A 44 11.56 9.41 -12.87
C PRO A 44 12.30 10.06 -11.69
N TRP A 45 11.57 10.81 -10.85
CA TRP A 45 12.14 11.43 -9.66
C TRP A 45 12.10 10.47 -8.47
N ILE A 46 12.95 10.71 -7.47
CA ILE A 46 12.78 10.06 -6.16
C ILE A 46 11.53 10.66 -5.53
N VAL A 47 10.56 9.83 -5.15
CA VAL A 47 9.34 10.28 -4.48
C VAL A 47 9.53 10.15 -2.98
N VAL A 48 9.46 11.27 -2.26
CA VAL A 48 9.51 11.33 -0.80
C VAL A 48 8.13 11.73 -0.29
N ASP A 49 7.41 10.78 0.27
CA ASP A 49 6.10 10.98 0.85
C ASP A 49 6.20 11.72 2.19
N GLU A 50 5.30 12.67 2.44
CA GLU A 50 5.23 13.37 3.72
C GLU A 50 4.78 12.43 4.86
N GLN A 51 3.96 11.43 4.53
CA GLN A 51 3.38 10.48 5.47
C GLN A 51 3.62 9.05 4.99
N ILE A 52 3.93 8.12 5.90
CA ILE A 52 4.09 6.70 5.54
C ILE A 52 2.82 6.14 4.89
N ALA A 53 1.66 6.59 5.35
CA ALA A 53 0.36 6.12 4.88
C ALA A 53 0.05 6.47 3.41
N SER A 54 0.77 7.42 2.80
CA SER A 54 0.61 7.79 1.40
C SER A 54 1.54 7.05 0.43
N ILE A 55 2.56 6.35 0.96
CA ILE A 55 3.53 5.61 0.15
C ILE A 55 2.81 4.62 -0.76
N THR A 56 3.15 4.65 -2.04
CA THR A 56 2.72 3.64 -3.00
C THR A 56 3.85 2.67 -3.24
N ILE A 57 3.59 1.38 -3.02
CA ILE A 57 4.57 0.32 -3.27
C ILE A 57 4.34 -0.20 -4.69
N GLY A 58 5.35 -0.06 -5.54
CA GLY A 58 5.31 -0.55 -6.91
C GLY A 58 5.45 -2.07 -7.00
N SER A 59 5.82 -2.55 -8.17
CA SER A 59 5.90 -3.99 -8.47
C SER A 59 7.02 -4.73 -7.72
N ARG A 60 8.01 -4.03 -7.17
CA ARG A 60 9.15 -4.65 -6.47
C ARG A 60 8.95 -4.66 -4.96
N TRP A 61 8.90 -5.87 -4.44
CA TRP A 61 8.77 -6.18 -3.02
C TRP A 61 9.56 -7.46 -2.71
N PRO A 62 10.29 -7.53 -1.58
CA PRO A 62 10.50 -6.47 -0.60
C PRO A 62 11.57 -5.45 -1.03
N GLY A 63 11.51 -4.26 -0.43
CA GLY A 63 12.47 -3.17 -0.60
C GLY A 63 13.04 -2.71 0.74
N ARG A 64 13.38 -1.42 0.87
CA ARG A 64 13.80 -0.80 2.14
C ARG A 64 12.98 0.46 2.40
N LEU A 65 12.53 0.66 3.64
CA LEU A 65 11.88 1.89 4.05
C LEU A 65 12.88 2.77 4.81
N TRP A 66 12.89 4.06 4.47
CA TRP A 66 13.74 5.05 5.10
C TRP A 66 12.94 6.27 5.51
N ARG A 67 13.30 6.86 6.65
CA ARG A 67 13.11 8.29 6.88
C ARG A 67 14.25 9.03 6.19
N VAL A 68 13.91 10.06 5.42
CA VAL A 68 14.86 10.78 4.56
C VAL A 68 14.62 12.28 4.62
N ARG A 69 15.63 13.04 4.19
CA ARG A 69 15.53 14.48 3.96
C ARG A 69 15.74 14.78 2.49
N VAL A 70 14.88 15.58 1.88
CA VAL A 70 15.11 16.10 0.52
C VAL A 70 16.23 17.12 0.58
N VAL A 71 17.33 16.83 -0.10
CA VAL A 71 18.47 17.74 -0.25
C VAL A 71 18.26 18.65 -1.46
N GLU A 72 17.89 18.05 -2.59
CA GLU A 72 17.64 18.76 -3.84
C GLU A 72 16.28 18.34 -4.41
N LEU A 73 15.41 19.31 -4.68
CA LEU A 73 14.13 19.08 -5.32
C LEU A 73 14.31 18.74 -6.79
N GLY A 74 13.50 17.81 -7.27
CA GLY A 74 13.21 17.65 -8.68
C GLY A 74 12.14 18.64 -9.15
N ASP A 75 11.69 18.47 -10.39
CA ASP A 75 10.64 19.31 -10.97
C ASP A 75 9.26 19.01 -10.33
N MET A 76 8.75 19.97 -9.56
CA MET A 76 7.43 19.94 -8.92
C MET A 76 6.31 20.54 -9.80
N SER A 77 6.61 20.99 -11.02
CA SER A 77 5.61 21.56 -11.92
C SER A 77 4.55 20.53 -12.34
N GLY A 78 3.34 21.03 -12.61
CA GLY A 78 2.19 20.21 -13.02
C GLY A 78 1.53 19.39 -11.91
N LEU A 79 1.99 19.53 -10.65
CA LEU A 79 1.35 18.91 -9.50
C LEU A 79 0.24 19.79 -8.93
N VAL A 80 -0.74 19.15 -8.28
CA VAL A 80 -1.74 19.85 -7.46
C VAL A 80 -1.07 20.58 -6.29
N ALA A 81 -1.73 21.59 -5.74
CA ALA A 81 -1.24 22.27 -4.54
C ALA A 81 -1.15 21.26 -3.38
N ASN A 82 0.02 21.18 -2.73
CA ASN A 82 0.33 20.25 -1.63
C ASN A 82 0.03 18.78 -1.96
N PRO A 83 0.81 18.16 -2.85
CA PRO A 83 0.54 16.80 -3.34
C PRO A 83 0.79 15.70 -2.28
N GLY A 84 1.24 16.05 -1.08
CA GLY A 84 1.55 15.11 0.01
C GLY A 84 2.89 14.36 -0.17
N TYR A 85 3.68 14.76 -1.15
CA TYR A 85 5.03 14.23 -1.41
C TYR A 85 5.91 15.29 -2.09
N TRP A 86 7.21 15.07 -2.09
CA TRP A 86 8.17 15.81 -2.89
C TRP A 86 8.79 14.92 -3.96
N ARG A 87 8.97 15.48 -5.16
CA ARG A 87 9.89 14.95 -6.15
C ARG A 87 11.28 15.44 -5.76
N ALA A 88 12.20 14.52 -5.54
CA ALA A 88 13.58 14.78 -5.18
C ALA A 88 14.53 14.32 -6.29
N ARG A 89 15.57 15.11 -6.51
CA ARG A 89 16.75 14.72 -7.28
C ARG A 89 17.79 14.07 -6.36
N GLU A 90 17.91 14.57 -5.13
CA GLU A 90 18.83 14.07 -4.11
C GLU A 90 18.16 14.04 -2.74
N ILE A 91 18.41 12.96 -2.01
CA ILE A 91 17.98 12.77 -0.63
C ILE A 91 19.16 12.38 0.26
N ALA A 92 19.05 12.72 1.54
CA ALA A 92 19.88 12.17 2.60
C ALA A 92 19.08 11.12 3.39
N LEU A 93 19.66 9.95 3.60
CA LEU A 93 19.14 8.86 4.40
C LEU A 93 19.36 9.21 5.88
N LEU A 94 18.27 9.34 6.63
CA LEU A 94 18.36 9.68 8.06
C LEU A 94 18.32 8.42 8.91
N GLU A 95 17.35 7.56 8.67
CA GLU A 95 17.09 6.40 9.52
C GLU A 95 16.41 5.27 8.73
N PRO A 96 16.90 4.03 8.79
CA PRO A 96 16.19 2.88 8.25
C PRO A 96 15.00 2.55 9.17
N LEU A 97 13.84 2.28 8.58
CA LEU A 97 12.63 1.91 9.32
C LEU A 97 12.25 0.44 9.04
N PRO A 98 11.64 -0.26 10.03
CA PRO A 98 11.05 -1.58 9.78
C PRO A 98 10.00 -1.52 8.67
N LEU A 99 10.00 -2.50 7.75
CA LEU A 99 9.01 -2.56 6.65
C LEU A 99 7.57 -2.67 7.15
N ALA A 100 7.35 -3.29 8.32
CA ALA A 100 6.02 -3.39 8.93
C ALA A 100 5.37 -2.01 9.13
N THR A 101 6.15 -0.95 9.32
CA THR A 101 5.62 0.42 9.49
C THR A 101 4.84 0.91 8.27
N LEU A 102 5.11 0.37 7.07
CA LEU A 102 4.34 0.69 5.84
C LEU A 102 2.85 0.44 6.01
N PHE A 103 2.45 -0.49 6.88
CA PHE A 103 1.08 -0.98 6.99
C PHE A 103 0.39 -0.55 8.29
N GLY A 104 0.90 0.50 8.95
CA GLY A 104 0.29 1.07 10.15
C GLY A 104 0.62 0.29 11.44
N PRO A 105 -0.12 0.56 12.54
CA PRO A 105 0.18 0.04 13.88
C PRO A 105 0.23 -1.49 13.95
N HIS A 106 -0.58 -2.17 13.15
CA HIS A 106 -0.67 -3.63 13.11
C HIS A 106 0.09 -4.24 11.93
N GLY A 107 1.05 -3.51 11.35
CA GLY A 107 1.69 -3.93 10.11
C GLY A 107 2.49 -5.22 10.16
N HIS A 108 2.88 -5.71 11.34
CA HIS A 108 3.45 -7.06 11.49
C HIS A 108 2.46 -8.16 11.09
N ALA A 109 1.17 -7.98 11.37
CA ALA A 109 0.15 -8.95 10.98
C ALA A 109 -0.06 -8.93 9.46
N VAL A 110 -0.01 -7.75 8.84
CA VAL A 110 -0.02 -7.60 7.37
C VAL A 110 1.21 -8.28 6.76
N MET A 111 2.41 -8.05 7.30
CA MET A 111 3.64 -8.74 6.86
C MET A 111 3.53 -10.26 6.91
N ALA A 112 2.92 -10.82 7.96
CA ALA A 112 2.69 -12.26 8.07
C ALA A 112 1.74 -12.77 6.97
N LEU A 113 0.70 -12.02 6.60
CA LEU A 113 -0.16 -12.35 5.46
C LEU A 113 0.58 -12.27 4.13
N LEU A 114 1.39 -11.24 3.89
CA LEU A 114 2.19 -11.12 2.66
C LEU A 114 3.16 -12.30 2.49
N ALA A 115 3.77 -12.76 3.58
CA ALA A 115 4.63 -13.96 3.57
C ALA A 115 3.85 -15.24 3.20
N ARG A 116 2.58 -15.35 3.62
CA ARG A 116 1.70 -16.45 3.21
C ARG A 116 1.36 -16.39 1.73
N VAL A 117 1.04 -15.20 1.20
CA VAL A 117 0.74 -15.03 -0.24
C VAL A 117 1.91 -15.49 -1.11
N ALA A 118 3.15 -15.17 -0.72
CA ALA A 118 4.34 -15.56 -1.47
C ALA A 118 4.52 -17.10 -1.61
N THR A 119 3.94 -17.87 -0.69
CA THR A 119 4.06 -19.34 -0.65
C THR A 119 2.75 -20.06 -0.99
N LEU A 120 1.68 -19.32 -1.26
CA LEU A 120 0.34 -19.85 -1.47
C LEU A 120 0.32 -20.85 -2.63
N THR A 121 -0.30 -22.02 -2.44
CA THR A 121 -0.49 -23.01 -3.50
C THR A 121 -1.85 -22.88 -4.17
N LEU A 122 -2.04 -23.49 -5.34
CA LEU A 122 -3.35 -23.53 -5.99
C LEU A 122 -4.41 -24.19 -5.09
N ALA A 123 -4.08 -25.32 -4.46
CA ALA A 123 -4.98 -26.00 -3.53
C ALA A 123 -5.37 -25.13 -2.32
N GLN A 124 -4.45 -24.29 -1.82
CA GLN A 124 -4.78 -23.33 -0.76
C GLN A 124 -5.66 -22.18 -1.28
N ALA A 125 -5.47 -21.72 -2.51
CA ALA A 125 -6.35 -20.73 -3.12
C ALA A 125 -7.78 -21.26 -3.30
N GLU A 126 -7.93 -22.50 -3.79
CA GLU A 126 -9.22 -23.21 -3.88
C GLU A 126 -9.87 -23.35 -2.50
N ALA A 127 -9.10 -23.74 -1.48
CA ALA A 127 -9.59 -23.87 -0.12
C ALA A 127 -10.00 -22.51 0.48
N LEU A 128 -9.28 -21.43 0.19
CA LEU A 128 -9.63 -20.08 0.64
C LEU A 128 -10.94 -19.62 0.03
N ASP A 129 -11.11 -19.79 -1.30
CA ASP A 129 -12.35 -19.42 -1.99
C ASP A 129 -13.55 -20.22 -1.44
N ALA A 130 -13.41 -21.54 -1.32
CA ALA A 130 -14.47 -22.41 -0.81
C ALA A 130 -14.81 -22.15 0.67
N ALA A 131 -13.86 -21.63 1.47
CA ALA A 131 -14.04 -21.40 2.90
C ALA A 131 -14.60 -20.01 3.25
N ARG A 132 -14.87 -19.14 2.26
CA ARG A 132 -15.40 -17.79 2.50
C ARG A 132 -16.74 -17.84 3.25
N HIS A 133 -16.93 -16.86 4.14
CA HIS A 133 -18.21 -16.66 4.80
C HIS A 133 -19.11 -15.79 3.89
N PRO A 134 -20.41 -16.11 3.73
CA PRO A 134 -21.32 -15.34 2.88
C PRO A 134 -21.41 -13.86 3.28
N ASP A 135 -21.35 -13.57 4.58
CA ASP A 135 -21.42 -12.20 5.09
C ASP A 135 -20.07 -11.44 5.12
N ALA A 136 -18.97 -12.02 4.61
CA ALA A 136 -17.64 -11.43 4.75
C ALA A 136 -17.47 -10.12 3.97
N GLU A 137 -18.00 -10.03 2.75
CA GLU A 137 -17.95 -8.78 1.96
C GLU A 137 -18.74 -7.67 2.66
N ALA A 138 -19.93 -7.98 3.21
CA ALA A 138 -20.71 -7.01 3.97
C ALA A 138 -19.99 -6.55 5.25
N ALA A 139 -19.27 -7.45 5.94
CA ALA A 139 -18.44 -7.12 7.08
C ALA A 139 -17.23 -6.24 6.69
N TYR A 140 -16.63 -6.51 5.53
CA TYR A 140 -15.53 -5.72 4.98
C TYR A 140 -15.98 -4.30 4.64
N SER A 141 -17.16 -4.16 4.01
CA SER A 141 -17.76 -2.88 3.69
C SER A 141 -18.09 -2.05 4.93
N ARG A 142 -18.65 -2.65 5.98
CA ARG A 142 -18.86 -1.94 7.27
C ARG A 142 -17.55 -1.46 7.90
N ALA A 143 -16.46 -2.21 7.76
CA ALA A 143 -15.15 -1.80 8.28
C ALA A 143 -14.57 -0.62 7.49
N TRP A 144 -14.71 -0.61 6.16
CA TRP A 144 -14.36 0.55 5.32
C TRP A 144 -15.16 1.80 5.70
N ASP A 145 -16.48 1.65 5.84
CA ASP A 145 -17.34 2.76 6.24
C ASP A 145 -16.93 3.34 7.60
N ARG A 146 -16.67 2.47 8.60
CA ARG A 146 -16.21 2.93 9.93
C ARG A 146 -14.85 3.63 9.87
N TRP A 147 -13.95 3.17 9.01
CA TRP A 147 -12.64 3.81 8.81
C TRP A 147 -12.78 5.19 8.15
N ILE A 148 -13.65 5.32 7.14
CA ILE A 148 -13.91 6.58 6.45
C ILE A 148 -14.63 7.57 7.36
N ASN A 149 -15.64 7.08 8.06
CA ASN A 149 -16.51 7.86 8.91
C ASN A 149 -16.86 7.05 10.18
N PRO A 150 -16.40 7.48 11.36
CA PRO A 150 -16.73 6.82 12.63
C PRO A 150 -18.23 6.69 12.91
N GLU A 151 -19.06 7.54 12.30
CA GLU A 151 -20.52 7.49 12.31
C GLU A 151 -21.05 7.18 10.91
N PRO A 152 -20.94 5.92 10.44
CA PRO A 152 -21.20 5.57 9.05
C PRO A 152 -22.68 5.71 8.68
N ALA A 153 -22.93 5.98 7.39
CA ALA A 153 -24.28 6.04 6.85
C ALA A 153 -24.98 4.68 6.94
N THR A 154 -26.32 4.70 6.92
CA THR A 154 -27.15 3.50 6.86
C THR A 154 -28.09 3.59 5.65
N PRO A 155 -28.09 2.63 4.71
CA PRO A 155 -27.26 1.42 4.68
C PRO A 155 -25.77 1.72 4.39
N PRO A 156 -24.85 0.79 4.72
CA PRO A 156 -23.44 0.91 4.37
C PRO A 156 -23.24 0.94 2.85
N GLU A 157 -22.19 1.63 2.40
CA GLU A 157 -21.77 1.63 1.00
C GLU A 157 -21.11 0.28 0.65
N ASP A 158 -21.19 -0.13 -0.61
CA ASP A 158 -20.55 -1.37 -1.06
C ASP A 158 -19.07 -1.13 -1.38
N TRP A 159 -18.20 -1.65 -0.52
CA TRP A 159 -16.75 -1.61 -0.67
C TRP A 159 -16.15 -2.97 -1.02
N SER A 160 -16.96 -3.93 -1.50
CA SER A 160 -16.50 -5.27 -1.87
C SER A 160 -15.28 -5.18 -2.80
N GLY A 161 -14.21 -5.91 -2.47
CA GLY A 161 -12.95 -5.89 -3.25
C GLY A 161 -12.18 -4.56 -3.29
N THR A 162 -12.62 -3.50 -2.61
CA THR A 162 -11.94 -2.20 -2.62
C THR A 162 -10.56 -2.29 -2.00
N LEU A 163 -9.54 -1.78 -2.69
CA LEU A 163 -8.15 -1.76 -2.22
C LEU A 163 -7.73 -0.39 -1.67
N ALA A 164 -8.31 0.68 -2.20
CA ALA A 164 -7.92 2.05 -1.92
C ALA A 164 -9.05 3.03 -2.24
N ARG A 165 -9.13 4.12 -1.48
CA ARG A 165 -10.01 5.25 -1.71
C ARG A 165 -9.21 6.56 -1.63
N ALA A 166 -9.44 7.47 -2.57
CA ALA A 166 -8.86 8.80 -2.52
C ALA A 166 -9.47 9.63 -1.37
N GLY A 167 -8.66 10.48 -0.73
CA GLY A 167 -9.14 11.40 0.31
C GLY A 167 -9.54 10.72 1.63
N GLY A 168 -8.92 9.58 1.97
CA GLY A 168 -9.09 8.98 3.28
C GLY A 168 -8.46 9.81 4.41
N PRO A 169 -8.73 9.45 5.68
CA PRO A 169 -8.20 10.15 6.84
C PRO A 169 -6.66 10.28 6.78
N GLY A 170 -6.15 11.50 7.00
CA GLY A 170 -4.71 11.75 7.02
C GLY A 170 -3.99 11.47 5.69
N HIS A 171 -4.69 11.56 4.55
CA HIS A 171 -4.19 11.19 3.21
C HIS A 171 -3.88 9.69 3.03
N ALA A 172 -4.24 8.85 4.00
CA ALA A 172 -4.18 7.40 3.84
C ALA A 172 -5.21 6.94 2.80
N ARG A 173 -4.84 5.92 2.02
CA ARG A 173 -5.72 5.36 0.98
C ARG A 173 -6.53 4.16 1.45
N SER A 174 -6.12 3.52 2.54
CA SER A 174 -6.84 2.39 3.14
C SER A 174 -6.56 2.32 4.64
N PRO A 175 -7.38 1.59 5.42
CA PRO A 175 -7.13 1.37 6.84
C PRO A 175 -5.82 0.64 7.13
N VAL A 176 -5.25 -0.08 6.14
CA VAL A 176 -3.96 -0.76 6.24
C VAL A 176 -2.91 -0.14 5.32
N HIS A 177 -3.04 1.16 5.04
CA HIS A 177 -2.16 1.93 4.13
C HIS A 177 -2.02 1.26 2.75
N SER A 178 -0.81 0.93 2.30
CA SER A 178 -0.57 0.25 1.01
C SER A 178 -0.81 -1.27 1.06
N GLY A 179 -1.23 -1.81 2.22
CA GLY A 179 -1.31 -3.25 2.49
C GLY A 179 -2.21 -4.00 1.52
N PHE A 180 -3.43 -3.51 1.27
CA PHE A 180 -4.36 -4.15 0.34
C PHE A 180 -3.84 -4.15 -1.10
N SER A 181 -3.34 -3.02 -1.59
CA SER A 181 -2.79 -2.92 -2.95
C SER A 181 -1.57 -3.84 -3.15
N LEU A 182 -0.67 -3.91 -2.17
CA LEU A 182 0.50 -4.79 -2.25
C LEU A 182 0.08 -6.27 -2.18
N LEU A 183 -0.85 -6.62 -1.29
CA LEU A 183 -1.38 -7.97 -1.19
C LEU A 183 -1.99 -8.42 -2.52
N HIS A 184 -2.85 -7.60 -3.11
CA HIS A 184 -3.46 -7.85 -4.41
C HIS A 184 -2.40 -8.06 -5.50
N GLY A 185 -1.42 -7.15 -5.60
CA GLY A 185 -0.35 -7.25 -6.60
C GLY A 185 0.53 -8.49 -6.44
N LEU A 186 0.83 -8.91 -5.20
CA LEU A 186 1.59 -10.15 -4.96
C LEU A 186 0.77 -11.40 -5.29
N LEU A 187 -0.52 -11.40 -4.94
CA LEU A 187 -1.40 -12.52 -5.26
C LEU A 187 -1.59 -12.65 -6.76
N TRP A 188 -1.73 -11.54 -7.48
CA TRP A 188 -1.80 -11.54 -8.94
C TRP A 188 -0.61 -12.25 -9.58
N LYS A 189 0.60 -11.82 -9.22
CA LYS A 189 1.84 -12.46 -9.69
C LYS A 189 1.91 -13.93 -9.34
N ARG A 190 1.44 -14.30 -8.14
CA ARG A 190 1.42 -15.69 -7.68
C ARG A 190 0.43 -16.54 -8.50
N ALA A 191 -0.75 -15.99 -8.79
CA ALA A 191 -1.76 -16.62 -9.61
C ALA A 191 -1.25 -16.86 -11.04
N GLU A 192 -0.67 -15.84 -11.67
CA GLU A 192 -0.05 -15.96 -13.00
C GLU A 192 1.07 -17.01 -13.02
N ALA A 193 1.92 -17.03 -11.98
CA ALA A 193 3.01 -18.00 -11.90
C ALA A 193 2.53 -19.46 -11.77
N LEU A 194 1.35 -19.70 -11.21
CA LEU A 194 0.82 -21.04 -10.95
C LEU A 194 -0.22 -21.49 -11.98
N SER A 195 -1.00 -20.57 -12.54
CA SER A 195 -2.13 -20.86 -13.43
C SER A 195 -1.98 -20.23 -14.82
N GLY A 196 -0.93 -19.43 -15.06
CA GLY A 196 -0.68 -18.78 -16.35
C GLY A 196 -1.86 -17.91 -16.78
N ALA A 197 -2.22 -17.99 -18.06
CA ALA A 197 -3.35 -17.25 -18.61
C ALA A 197 -4.71 -17.58 -17.95
N ALA A 198 -4.86 -18.75 -17.32
CA ALA A 198 -6.08 -19.11 -16.61
C ALA A 198 -6.25 -18.38 -15.28
N ALA A 199 -5.22 -17.66 -14.80
CA ALA A 199 -5.29 -16.85 -13.59
C ALA A 199 -6.17 -15.60 -13.76
N VAL A 200 -6.41 -15.16 -15.00
CA VAL A 200 -7.00 -13.86 -15.32
C VAL A 200 -8.18 -14.05 -16.28
N THR A 201 -9.29 -13.40 -15.99
CA THR A 201 -10.42 -13.24 -16.90
C THR A 201 -10.40 -11.83 -17.46
N ARG A 202 -10.58 -11.71 -18.77
CA ARG A 202 -10.76 -10.42 -19.45
C ARG A 202 -12.24 -10.17 -19.65
N ILE A 203 -12.70 -9.03 -19.18
CA ILE A 203 -14.07 -8.57 -19.34
C ILE A 203 -14.02 -7.33 -20.24
N GLU A 204 -14.74 -7.38 -21.35
CA GLU A 204 -14.91 -6.21 -22.22
C GLU A 204 -16.25 -5.56 -21.87
N GLU A 205 -16.22 -4.36 -21.31
CA GLU A 205 -17.40 -3.58 -20.94
C GLU A 205 -17.20 -2.14 -21.41
N ASP A 206 -18.20 -1.57 -22.08
CA ASP A 206 -18.16 -0.22 -22.65
C ASP A 206 -16.96 0.11 -23.56
N GLY A 207 -16.36 -0.92 -24.18
CA GLY A 207 -15.18 -0.78 -25.05
C GLY A 207 -13.86 -0.68 -24.30
N GLU A 208 -13.88 -0.84 -22.98
CA GLU A 208 -12.71 -0.98 -22.13
C GLU A 208 -12.50 -2.47 -21.78
N VAL A 209 -11.24 -2.89 -21.76
CA VAL A 209 -10.87 -4.26 -21.38
C VAL A 209 -10.36 -4.22 -19.95
N GLU A 210 -11.12 -4.80 -19.04
CA GLU A 210 -10.70 -5.00 -17.65
C GLU A 210 -10.14 -6.40 -17.46
N GLU A 211 -9.03 -6.49 -16.74
CA GLU A 211 -8.47 -7.77 -16.29
C GLU A 211 -8.82 -7.97 -14.81
N GLN A 212 -9.37 -9.13 -14.49
CA GLN A 212 -9.70 -9.52 -13.12
C GLN A 212 -9.17 -10.92 -12.83
N LEU A 213 -8.88 -11.22 -11.57
CA LEU A 213 -8.50 -12.58 -11.17
C LEU A 213 -9.66 -13.56 -11.46
N ALA A 214 -9.36 -14.66 -12.12
CA ALA A 214 -10.31 -15.76 -12.31
C ALA A 214 -10.41 -16.59 -11.02
N PRO A 215 -11.54 -17.26 -10.74
CA PRO A 215 -11.61 -18.28 -9.70
C PRO A 215 -10.53 -19.37 -9.91
N PRO A 216 -9.90 -19.87 -8.84
CA PRO A 216 -10.18 -19.59 -7.43
C PRO A 216 -9.48 -18.33 -6.89
N TRP A 217 -8.64 -17.67 -7.69
CA TRP A 217 -7.77 -16.59 -7.23
C TRP A 217 -8.51 -15.33 -6.79
N SER A 218 -9.64 -14.98 -7.42
CA SER A 218 -10.48 -13.87 -6.96
C SER A 218 -11.06 -14.10 -5.57
N GLY A 219 -11.59 -15.29 -5.31
CA GLY A 219 -12.09 -15.67 -3.99
C GLY A 219 -11.00 -15.72 -2.92
N ALA A 220 -9.83 -16.25 -3.28
CA ALA A 220 -8.65 -16.19 -2.41
C ALA A 220 -8.24 -14.74 -2.11
N CYS A 221 -8.33 -13.85 -3.10
CA CYS A 221 -8.06 -12.42 -2.93
C CYS A 221 -9.00 -11.79 -1.89
N SER A 222 -10.32 -11.95 -2.04
CA SER A 222 -11.30 -11.48 -1.06
C SER A 222 -10.99 -12.02 0.34
N ALA A 223 -10.77 -13.34 0.48
CA ALA A 223 -10.44 -13.95 1.77
C ALA A 223 -9.20 -13.36 2.44
N LEU A 224 -8.17 -13.05 1.65
CA LEU A 224 -6.93 -12.43 2.15
C LEU A 224 -7.11 -10.94 2.48
N LEU A 225 -7.91 -10.19 1.71
CA LEU A 225 -8.28 -8.81 2.02
C LEU A 225 -9.10 -8.73 3.32
N HIS A 226 -10.05 -9.64 3.52
CA HIS A 226 -10.82 -9.76 4.77
C HIS A 226 -9.90 -10.01 5.97
N ALA A 227 -8.97 -10.96 5.84
CA ALA A 227 -8.01 -11.25 6.88
C ALA A 227 -7.07 -10.07 7.16
N ALA A 228 -6.68 -9.32 6.12
CA ALA A 228 -5.85 -8.12 6.24
C ALA A 228 -6.61 -6.98 6.92
N MET A 229 -7.91 -6.79 6.65
CA MET A 229 -8.75 -5.83 7.36
C MET A 229 -8.84 -6.17 8.85
N ALA A 230 -9.21 -7.41 9.16
CA ALA A 230 -9.41 -7.87 10.55
C ALA A 230 -8.13 -7.81 11.40
N GLN A 231 -6.96 -8.07 10.81
CA GLN A 231 -5.70 -8.10 11.56
C GLN A 231 -4.88 -6.81 11.44
N GLY A 232 -5.00 -6.10 10.32
CA GLY A 232 -4.22 -4.90 10.03
C GLY A 232 -4.88 -3.60 10.52
N ALA A 233 -6.19 -3.61 10.73
CA ALA A 233 -6.94 -2.49 11.28
C ALA A 233 -8.07 -2.96 12.22
N PRO A 234 -7.77 -3.74 13.28
CA PRO A 234 -8.78 -4.27 14.19
C PRO A 234 -9.66 -3.18 14.84
N GLU A 235 -9.16 -1.95 14.95
CA GLU A 235 -9.88 -0.80 15.50
C GLU A 235 -11.10 -0.36 14.67
N VAL A 236 -11.14 -0.69 13.37
CA VAL A 236 -12.28 -0.36 12.49
C VAL A 236 -13.23 -1.54 12.29
N VAL A 237 -12.89 -2.72 12.81
CA VAL A 237 -13.68 -3.95 12.67
C VAL A 237 -14.51 -4.19 13.93
N ALA A 238 -15.82 -4.43 13.74
CA ALA A 238 -16.68 -4.77 14.87
C ALA A 238 -16.35 -6.18 15.40
N ALA A 239 -16.45 -6.39 16.71
CA ALA A 239 -16.13 -7.69 17.32
C ALA A 239 -16.88 -8.88 16.69
N ALA A 240 -18.15 -8.68 16.30
CA ALA A 240 -18.95 -9.70 15.62
C ALA A 240 -18.43 -10.03 14.19
N ASP A 241 -17.77 -9.07 13.54
CA ASP A 241 -17.29 -9.19 12.17
C ASP A 241 -15.90 -9.84 12.09
N VAL A 242 -15.13 -9.86 13.18
CA VAL A 242 -13.78 -10.45 13.21
C VAL A 242 -13.79 -11.93 12.81
N ALA A 243 -14.66 -12.73 13.42
CA ALA A 243 -14.75 -14.16 13.13
C ALA A 243 -15.21 -14.43 11.69
N VAL A 244 -16.11 -13.59 11.18
CA VAL A 244 -16.62 -13.64 9.80
C VAL A 244 -15.49 -13.39 8.79
N LEU A 245 -14.75 -12.28 8.96
CA LEU A 245 -13.65 -11.90 8.08
C LEU A 245 -12.49 -12.91 8.11
N MET A 246 -12.22 -13.49 9.27
CA MET A 246 -11.10 -14.42 9.48
C MET A 246 -11.41 -15.88 9.15
N GLN A 247 -12.67 -16.24 8.84
CA GLN A 247 -13.09 -17.63 8.70
C GLN A 247 -12.23 -18.42 7.72
N ALA A 248 -12.09 -17.92 6.48
CA ALA A 248 -11.37 -18.62 5.41
C ALA A 248 -9.89 -18.83 5.79
N GLY A 249 -9.23 -17.77 6.24
CA GLY A 249 -7.83 -17.83 6.66
C GLY A 249 -7.60 -18.77 7.85
N THR A 250 -8.53 -18.80 8.81
CA THR A 250 -8.44 -19.70 9.97
C THR A 250 -8.57 -21.16 9.56
N ARG A 251 -9.51 -21.49 8.65
CA ARG A 251 -9.68 -22.87 8.16
C ARG A 251 -8.49 -23.36 7.34
N VAL A 252 -7.88 -22.49 6.54
CA VAL A 252 -6.79 -22.89 5.62
C VAL A 252 -5.41 -22.86 6.29
N PHE A 253 -5.19 -21.92 7.22
CA PHE A 253 -3.86 -21.69 7.80
C PHE A 253 -3.75 -21.93 9.31
N GLY A 254 -4.87 -22.18 10.00
CA GLY A 254 -4.92 -22.37 11.46
C GLY A 254 -4.80 -23.82 11.92
N GLY A 255 -4.39 -24.74 11.03
CA GLY A 255 -4.12 -26.14 11.35
C GLY A 255 -2.85 -26.34 12.20
#